data_AF-A0A212C7Y3-F1
#
_entry.id   AF-A0A212C7Y3-F1
#
_cell.length_a   1.000
_cell.length_b   1.000
_cell.length_c   1.000
_cell.angle_alpha   90.00
_cell.angle_beta   90.00
_cell.angle_gamma   90.00
#
_symmetry.space_group_name_H-M   'P 1'
#
loop_
_entity.id
_entity.type
_entity.pdbx_description
1 polymer ?
#
loop_
_entity_poly.entity_id
_entity_poly.type
_entity_poly.pdbx_seq_one_letter_code
_entity_poly.pdbx_strand_id
1 'polypeptide(L)'
;DNEDTDGDGVHGITSRDSPVYPKCLLDDDLVLGVYIHRADRLKSDFVISHPMVKIHVVDENTGQYVKKDDSERPVSSYYEKENVDYILPIMTQPYDFKQLKSRLPEWEEQIIFNENFPYLLQDFDESPKVILFFEILDFLSMEEIKSNSEIRNQECGFRKIAWAFLKLLGANGNVNINSKLRLQLYYPPTKPRSQSNVVEVFEWWSKCPRNHYPSTLYVKPSYRSMMALQEEKGKPVYRERHHEPSSVDTEPGLEDSKEVVKWKRLPGQACRIPNKHLFSLNAGERGCFCLAFSHNGRILAAACASRDGIWKNEINNTNTFRVLPHPSFVYTAKFHPAVRELVVTGCYDSVIRIWKVDKREDPAMLIQQFDTHKSFINSLCFDIEGHHMYSGDCTGVIVVWNTQVKADDVQRSVRHWGVNKEIKESEFKGIPISYLEVHPNGKRLLIHTKDSTLRIMDLRILAARKFVGAANYREKIHSTLTPCGTFLFAGSEDGIVCVWNPETGDQVAMYSDLPFKSPVRDIAYHPLENMVAFCAFGQNEPILLYIYDFH
;
A
#
# COMPACT_ATOMS: atom_id res chain seq x y z
N ASP A 1 72.74 21.73 -11.40
CA ASP A 1 72.38 22.52 -12.60
C ASP A 1 70.86 22.67 -12.64
N ASN A 2 70.18 23.78 -12.33
CA ASN A 2 70.41 25.10 -11.74
C ASN A 2 69.01 25.47 -11.15
N GLU A 3 68.87 25.86 -9.88
CA GLU A 3 68.75 27.26 -9.37
C GLU A 3 67.71 28.10 -10.14
N ASP A 4 66.65 28.65 -9.52
CA ASP A 4 66.60 29.75 -8.51
C ASP A 4 65.43 29.53 -7.47
N THR A 5 65.50 29.67 -6.13
CA THR A 5 65.69 30.82 -5.19
C THR A 5 64.67 31.97 -5.39
N ASP A 6 63.82 32.41 -4.45
CA ASP A 6 63.97 32.84 -3.04
C ASP A 6 62.70 32.49 -2.20
N GLY A 7 62.73 32.16 -0.90
CA GLY A 7 63.05 33.02 0.27
C GLY A 7 61.77 33.76 0.73
N ASP A 8 61.04 33.38 1.79
CA ASP A 8 61.42 33.59 3.18
C ASP A 8 60.57 32.75 4.15
N GLY A 9 61.21 32.27 5.22
CA GLY A 9 60.55 31.64 6.35
C GLY A 9 60.20 32.64 7.46
N VAL A 10 59.02 32.48 8.05
CA VAL A 10 58.75 32.92 9.42
C VAL A 10 57.97 31.82 10.14
N HIS A 11 58.63 31.14 11.07
CA HIS A 11 57.95 30.38 12.12
C HIS A 11 57.24 31.35 13.06
N GLY A 12 55.91 31.28 13.10
CA GLY A 12 55.07 31.93 14.11
C GLY A 12 54.23 30.87 14.83
N ILE A 13 54.58 30.59 16.09
CA ILE A 13 53.81 29.76 17.01
C ILE A 13 52.60 30.58 17.48
N THR A 14 51.36 30.14 17.22
CA THR A 14 50.20 30.49 18.07
C THR A 14 49.00 29.57 17.84
N SER A 15 48.46 29.08 18.97
CA SER A 15 47.09 28.65 19.25
C SER A 15 46.49 27.46 18.49
N ARG A 16 46.48 26.32 19.18
CA ARG A 16 45.27 25.45 19.26
C ARG A 16 44.09 26.33 19.67
N ASP A 17 42.91 26.02 19.13
CA ASP A 17 41.62 26.69 19.32
C ASP A 17 41.29 27.74 18.25
N SER A 18 41.17 27.27 17.01
CA SER A 18 40.29 27.90 16.03
C SER A 18 39.06 26.99 15.87
N PRO A 19 37.82 27.46 16.10
CA PRO A 19 36.64 26.65 15.81
C PRO A 19 36.66 26.32 14.32
N VAL A 20 36.60 25.02 14.00
CA VAL A 20 36.48 24.54 12.63
C VAL A 20 35.08 24.90 12.16
N TYR A 21 34.95 26.09 11.55
CA TYR A 21 33.70 26.49 10.92
C TYR A 21 33.39 25.52 9.77
N PRO A 22 32.14 25.04 9.64
CA PRO A 22 31.74 24.25 8.49
C PRO A 22 32.01 25.04 7.20
N LYS A 23 32.47 24.37 6.13
CA LYS A 23 32.68 24.94 4.77
C LYS A 23 31.44 25.64 4.15
N CYS A 24 30.33 25.72 4.87
CA CYS A 24 29.03 26.21 4.44
C CYS A 24 28.86 27.74 4.51
N LEU A 25 29.83 28.48 5.08
CA LEU A 25 29.76 29.94 5.25
C LEU A 25 30.30 30.75 4.05
N LEU A 26 30.61 30.10 2.92
CA LEU A 26 31.22 30.73 1.74
C LEU A 26 30.32 30.77 0.50
N ASP A 27 29.16 30.08 0.51
CA ASP A 27 28.21 30.08 -0.61
C ASP A 27 26.95 30.87 -0.21
N ASP A 28 26.76 32.05 -0.83
CA ASP A 28 25.60 32.95 -0.63
C ASP A 28 24.29 32.39 -1.20
N ASP A 29 24.34 31.25 -1.90
CA ASP A 29 23.20 30.64 -2.57
C ASP A 29 22.54 29.53 -1.74
N LEU A 30 22.82 29.38 -0.44
CA LEU A 30 22.26 28.28 0.35
C LEU A 30 20.98 28.69 1.08
N VAL A 31 19.93 27.87 1.01
CA VAL A 31 18.65 28.07 1.72
C VAL A 31 18.35 26.95 2.71
N LEU A 32 17.64 27.29 3.81
CA LEU A 32 17.25 26.33 4.86
C LEU A 32 16.10 25.43 4.40
N GLY A 33 16.32 24.12 4.39
CA GLY A 33 15.28 23.12 4.17
C GLY A 33 15.11 22.20 5.38
N VAL A 34 13.90 22.05 5.89
CA VAL A 34 13.59 21.15 7.01
C VAL A 34 12.73 20.00 6.50
N TYR A 35 13.29 18.79 6.50
CA TYR A 35 12.58 17.58 6.11
C TYR A 35 11.88 16.96 7.33
N ILE A 36 10.56 16.79 7.26
CA ILE A 36 9.73 16.16 8.29
C ILE A 36 9.43 14.73 7.83
N HIS A 37 10.00 13.73 8.51
CA HIS A 37 9.77 12.33 8.16
C HIS A 37 8.45 11.83 8.74
N ARG A 38 8.43 11.62 10.06
CA ARG A 38 7.31 11.00 10.78
C ARG A 38 7.34 11.30 12.26
N ALA A 39 6.25 10.98 12.97
CA ALA A 39 6.27 10.84 14.42
C ALA A 39 5.94 9.40 14.86
N ASP A 40 6.41 9.00 16.04
CA ASP A 40 5.94 7.78 16.71
C ASP A 40 4.45 7.94 17.08
N ARG A 41 3.80 6.86 17.51
CA ARG A 41 2.35 6.81 17.78
C ARG A 41 1.93 7.94 18.72
N LEU A 42 1.12 8.87 18.22
CA LEU A 42 0.49 9.90 19.04
C LEU A 42 -0.55 9.25 19.98
N LYS A 43 -0.70 9.80 21.18
CA LYS A 43 -1.58 9.25 22.22
C LYS A 43 -3.02 9.14 21.72
N SER A 44 -3.63 7.98 21.91
CA SER A 44 -4.96 7.61 21.42
C SER A 44 -6.13 8.23 22.20
N ASP A 45 -5.87 9.15 23.12
CA ASP A 45 -6.90 9.73 24.00
C ASP A 45 -7.78 10.78 23.30
N PHE A 46 -7.44 11.13 22.06
CA PHE A 46 -8.19 12.06 21.23
C PHE A 46 -8.38 11.47 19.84
N VAL A 47 -9.53 11.77 19.21
CA VAL A 47 -9.79 11.49 17.79
C VAL A 47 -8.86 12.38 16.97
N ILE A 48 -7.57 12.02 16.88
CA ILE A 48 -6.62 12.73 16.03
C ILE A 48 -6.93 12.32 14.60
N SER A 49 -7.31 13.29 13.76
CA SER A 49 -7.88 13.01 12.45
C SER A 49 -6.93 13.34 11.29
N HIS A 50 -6.29 14.49 11.35
CA HIS A 50 -5.48 15.07 10.29
C HIS A 50 -4.29 15.85 10.88
N PRO A 51 -3.29 15.19 11.51
CA PRO A 51 -2.21 15.88 12.18
C PRO A 51 -1.28 16.57 11.18
N MET A 52 -0.81 17.76 11.57
CA MET A 52 0.08 18.64 10.81
C MET A 52 1.25 19.06 11.69
N VAL A 53 2.42 19.27 11.09
CA VAL A 53 3.55 19.88 11.79
C VAL A 53 3.69 21.32 11.34
N LYS A 54 3.55 22.25 12.29
CA LYS A 54 3.82 23.67 12.09
C LYS A 54 5.23 23.98 12.58
N ILE A 55 6.04 24.55 11.71
CA ILE A 55 7.45 24.87 11.97
C ILE A 55 7.57 26.37 12.19
N HIS A 56 8.18 26.77 13.31
CA HIS A 56 8.44 28.17 13.65
C HIS A 56 9.95 28.41 13.67
N VAL A 57 10.38 29.53 13.09
CA VAL A 57 11.77 29.99 13.10
C VAL A 57 11.83 31.19 14.04
N VAL A 58 12.39 31.00 15.24
CA VAL A 58 12.34 31.97 16.34
C VAL A 58 13.75 32.35 16.76
N ASP A 59 13.96 33.64 17.03
CA ASP A 59 15.20 34.14 17.62
C ASP A 59 15.19 33.94 19.14
N GLU A 60 16.22 33.27 19.66
CA GLU A 60 16.40 32.97 21.07
C GLU A 60 16.52 34.24 21.94
N ASN A 61 17.08 35.32 21.39
CA ASN A 61 17.33 36.54 22.15
C ASN A 61 16.05 37.34 22.38
N THR A 62 15.22 37.46 21.35
CA THR A 62 14.00 38.27 21.37
C THR A 62 12.73 37.47 21.68
N GLY A 63 12.73 36.16 21.40
CA GLY A 63 11.54 35.31 21.44
C GLY A 63 10.52 35.62 20.33
N GLN A 64 10.92 36.40 19.32
CA GLN A 64 10.12 36.77 18.15
C GLN A 64 10.52 35.94 16.93
N TYR A 65 9.69 35.95 15.89
CA TYR A 65 10.08 35.34 14.61
C TYR A 65 11.32 36.03 14.05
N VAL A 66 12.23 35.24 13.48
CA VAL A 66 13.47 35.74 12.89
C VAL A 66 13.14 36.73 11.76
N LYS A 67 13.79 37.89 11.77
CA LYS A 67 13.67 38.88 10.69
C LYS A 67 14.32 38.35 9.43
N LYS A 68 13.79 38.77 8.28
CA LYS A 68 14.35 38.43 6.98
C LYS A 68 15.67 39.16 6.75
N ASP A 69 16.58 38.53 6.00
CA ASP A 69 17.81 39.18 5.52
C ASP A 69 17.45 40.22 4.43
N ASP A 70 16.49 39.86 3.56
CA ASP A 70 15.90 40.76 2.57
C ASP A 70 14.38 40.89 2.80
N SER A 71 13.94 42.08 3.23
CA SER A 71 12.53 42.35 3.54
C SER A 71 11.61 42.28 2.32
N GLU A 72 12.13 42.52 1.12
CA GLU A 72 11.37 42.51 -0.14
C GLU A 72 11.30 41.10 -0.75
N ARG A 73 12.14 40.17 -0.27
CA ARG A 73 12.15 38.79 -0.76
C ARG A 73 11.04 37.96 -0.08
N PRO A 74 10.20 37.25 -0.86
CA PRO A 74 9.29 36.27 -0.30
C PRO A 74 10.08 35.04 0.17
N VAL A 75 9.86 34.67 1.43
CA VAL A 75 10.58 33.59 2.12
C VAL A 75 9.73 32.34 2.25
N SER A 76 8.42 32.54 2.40
CA SER A 76 7.43 31.50 2.64
C SER A 76 6.41 31.45 1.48
N SER A 77 5.81 30.29 1.24
CA SER A 77 4.97 30.02 0.04
C SER A 77 3.76 30.96 -0.10
N TYR A 78 3.16 30.97 -1.30
CA TYR A 78 1.89 31.52 -1.87
C TYR A 78 0.93 32.41 -1.03
N TYR A 79 0.95 32.36 0.31
CA TYR A 79 0.07 33.06 1.25
C TYR A 79 0.73 34.27 1.95
N GLU A 80 2.00 34.54 1.68
CA GLU A 80 2.66 35.74 2.21
C GLU A 80 1.97 36.99 1.65
N LYS A 81 1.35 37.79 2.53
CA LYS A 81 0.72 39.06 2.15
C LYS A 81 1.81 40.10 1.88
N GLU A 82 1.51 41.10 1.06
CA GLU A 82 2.40 42.25 0.84
C GLU A 82 2.74 42.91 2.20
N ASN A 83 4.04 43.15 2.45
CA ASN A 83 4.68 43.68 3.67
C ASN A 83 4.79 42.74 4.91
N VAL A 84 5.61 41.69 4.84
CA VAL A 84 6.05 40.92 6.03
C VAL A 84 7.57 40.94 6.15
N ASP A 85 8.10 41.43 7.26
CA ASP A 85 9.55 41.62 7.53
C ASP A 85 10.20 40.46 8.32
N TYR A 86 9.44 39.40 8.63
CA TYR A 86 9.90 38.22 9.36
C TYR A 86 9.51 36.90 8.68
N ILE A 87 10.15 35.80 9.09
CA ILE A 87 9.89 34.46 8.57
C ILE A 87 8.59 33.91 9.17
N LEU A 88 7.56 33.74 8.34
CA LEU A 88 6.28 33.14 8.76
C LEU A 88 6.42 31.64 9.05
N PRO A 89 5.64 31.11 10.02
CA PRO A 89 5.61 29.68 10.26
C PRO A 89 4.94 28.94 9.09
N ILE A 90 5.53 27.82 8.67
CA ILE A 90 5.02 26.98 7.58
C ILE A 90 4.50 25.67 8.14
N MET A 91 3.38 25.19 7.62
CA MET A 91 2.78 23.90 8.00
C MET A 91 3.00 22.86 6.90
N THR A 92 3.23 21.62 7.29
CA THR A 92 3.12 20.47 6.39
C THR A 92 1.68 20.28 5.93
N GLN A 93 1.46 19.49 4.88
CA GLN A 93 0.13 19.02 4.52
C GLN A 93 -0.50 18.20 5.67
N PRO A 94 -1.85 18.24 5.81
CA PRO A 94 -2.55 17.39 6.78
C PRO A 94 -2.34 15.93 6.45
N TYR A 95 -1.83 15.18 7.42
CA TYR A 95 -1.69 13.74 7.28
C TYR A 95 -3.05 13.09 7.47
N ASP A 96 -3.71 12.66 6.40
CA ASP A 96 -4.97 11.94 6.53
C ASP A 96 -4.73 10.45 6.85
N PHE A 97 -4.96 10.09 8.12
CA PHE A 97 -4.92 8.70 8.58
C PHE A 97 -5.79 7.75 7.74
N LYS A 98 -6.93 8.24 7.22
CA LYS A 98 -7.86 7.46 6.40
C LYS A 98 -7.36 7.25 4.98
N GLN A 99 -6.70 8.26 4.40
CA GLN A 99 -6.14 8.18 3.05
C GLN A 99 -4.86 7.34 3.02
N LEU A 100 -3.98 7.54 4.00
CA LEU A 100 -2.62 6.98 4.03
C LEU A 100 -2.50 5.67 4.84
N LYS A 101 -3.53 5.31 5.63
CA LYS A 101 -3.70 4.00 6.30
C LYS A 101 -2.56 3.55 7.24
N SER A 102 -1.69 4.44 7.67
CA SER A 102 -0.69 4.17 8.72
C SER A 102 -1.13 4.81 10.03
N ARG A 103 -0.91 4.13 11.17
CA ARG A 103 -1.19 4.64 12.53
C ARG A 103 -0.11 5.61 13.05
N LEU A 104 0.96 5.79 12.28
CA LEU A 104 2.02 6.73 12.53
C LEU A 104 1.88 7.85 11.50
N PRO A 105 1.86 9.12 11.91
CA PRO A 105 1.86 10.20 10.94
C PRO A 105 3.23 10.27 10.26
N GLU A 106 3.25 10.02 8.95
CA GLU A 106 4.43 10.08 8.08
C GLU A 106 4.19 11.16 7.03
N TRP A 107 4.80 12.33 7.22
CA TRP A 107 4.64 13.45 6.29
C TRP A 107 5.57 13.31 5.09
N GLU A 108 6.80 12.83 5.32
CA GLU A 108 7.87 12.73 4.31
C GLU A 108 7.95 13.98 3.41
N GLU A 109 7.79 15.15 4.03
CA GLU A 109 7.63 16.45 3.37
C GLU A 109 8.82 17.35 3.68
N GLN A 110 9.33 18.04 2.66
CA GLN A 110 10.41 19.01 2.81
C GLN A 110 9.83 20.43 2.79
N ILE A 111 9.98 21.14 3.91
CA ILE A 111 9.65 22.56 4.00
C ILE A 111 10.90 23.38 3.68
N ILE A 112 10.80 24.27 2.70
CA ILE A 112 11.90 25.14 2.29
C ILE A 112 11.58 26.56 2.77
N PHE A 113 12.51 27.13 3.54
CA PHE A 113 12.53 28.55 3.88
C PHE A 113 13.49 29.21 2.90
N ASN A 114 12.98 30.05 2.02
CA ASN A 114 13.77 30.76 1.02
C ASN A 114 14.54 31.93 1.66
N GLU A 115 15.39 31.62 2.64
CA GLU A 115 16.24 32.54 3.39
C GLU A 115 17.69 32.13 3.37
N ASN A 116 18.58 33.12 3.46
CA ASN A 116 20.01 32.89 3.39
C ASN A 116 20.47 32.04 4.59
N PHE A 117 20.98 30.85 4.31
CA PHE A 117 21.28 29.86 5.33
C PHE A 117 22.46 30.25 6.24
N PRO A 118 23.56 30.84 5.74
CA PRO A 118 24.62 31.43 6.56
C PRO A 118 24.10 32.49 7.55
N TYR A 119 23.15 33.35 7.16
CA TYR A 119 22.56 34.37 8.05
C TYR A 119 21.92 33.74 9.31
N LEU A 120 21.31 32.55 9.16
CA LEU A 120 20.68 31.81 10.26
C LEU A 120 21.68 31.05 11.17
N LEU A 121 22.97 31.01 10.80
CA LEU A 121 24.03 30.29 11.51
C LEU A 121 25.16 31.20 12.01
N GLN A 122 25.10 32.50 11.74
CA GLN A 122 26.08 33.46 12.25
C GLN A 122 25.99 33.57 13.78
N ASP A 123 27.15 33.72 14.43
CA ASP A 123 27.28 33.92 15.89
C ASP A 123 27.93 35.29 16.15
N PHE A 124 27.46 36.32 15.45
CA PHE A 124 27.75 37.72 15.74
C PHE A 124 26.72 38.30 16.73
N ASP A 125 27.07 39.35 17.48
CA ASP A 125 26.17 39.95 18.48
C ASP A 125 24.84 40.48 17.90
N GLU A 126 24.80 40.79 16.59
CA GLU A 126 23.60 41.28 15.90
C GLU A 126 22.85 40.21 15.08
N SER A 127 23.38 39.00 14.95
CA SER A 127 22.74 37.91 14.19
C SER A 127 21.72 37.13 15.04
N PRO A 128 20.61 36.65 14.45
CA PRO A 128 19.58 35.94 15.20
C PRO A 128 20.06 34.55 15.66
N LYS A 129 19.81 34.21 16.92
CA LYS A 129 20.11 32.86 17.44
C LYS A 129 18.93 31.93 17.21
N VAL A 130 18.98 31.17 16.12
CA VAL A 130 17.80 30.47 15.61
C VAL A 130 17.47 29.19 16.40
N ILE A 131 16.24 29.14 16.91
CA ILE A 131 15.59 27.93 17.42
C ILE A 131 14.41 27.58 16.51
N LEU A 132 14.39 26.33 16.04
CA LEU A 132 13.25 25.77 15.35
C LEU A 132 12.29 25.14 16.37
N PHE A 133 11.04 25.57 16.34
CA PHE A 133 9.96 24.91 17.07
C PHE A 133 9.07 24.12 16.14
N PHE A 134 8.59 22.98 16.63
CA PHE A 134 7.69 22.09 15.91
C PHE A 134 6.43 21.90 16.74
N GLU A 135 5.29 22.40 16.28
CA GLU A 135 3.99 22.14 16.88
C GLU A 135 3.25 21.07 16.07
N ILE A 136 2.75 20.03 16.74
CA ILE A 136 1.83 19.06 16.16
C ILE A 136 0.40 19.53 16.43
N LEU A 137 -0.30 19.86 15.36
CA LEU A 137 -1.66 20.37 15.37
C LEU A 137 -2.60 19.36 14.71
N ASP A 138 -3.89 19.45 14.98
CA ASP A 138 -4.92 18.69 14.28
C ASP A 138 -6.17 19.54 14.07
N PHE A 139 -6.88 19.30 12.97
CA PHE A 139 -8.08 20.03 12.61
C PHE A 139 -9.29 19.54 13.40
N LEU A 140 -10.09 20.47 13.93
CA LEU A 140 -11.33 20.15 14.63
C LEU A 140 -12.53 20.15 13.67
N SER A 141 -13.42 19.17 13.82
CA SER A 141 -14.63 19.15 13.01
C SER A 141 -15.59 20.29 13.40
N MET A 142 -16.43 20.75 12.46
CA MET A 142 -17.43 21.79 12.73
C MET A 142 -18.45 21.37 13.82
N GLU A 143 -18.63 20.07 14.06
CA GLU A 143 -19.47 19.53 15.12
C GLU A 143 -18.80 19.67 16.50
N GLU A 144 -17.52 19.34 16.59
CA GLU A 144 -16.72 19.47 17.82
C GLU A 144 -16.55 20.94 18.24
N ILE A 145 -16.42 21.86 17.28
CA ILE A 145 -16.34 23.31 17.54
C ILE A 145 -17.66 23.85 18.13
N LYS A 146 -18.81 23.28 17.75
CA LYS A 146 -20.12 23.67 18.30
C LYS A 146 -20.36 23.13 19.70
N SER A 147 -19.87 21.92 20.00
CA SER A 147 -20.06 21.29 21.31
C SER A 147 -19.18 21.88 22.41
N ASN A 148 -18.01 22.44 22.08
CA ASN A 148 -17.08 23.01 23.03
C ASN A 148 -17.00 24.54 22.90
N SER A 149 -17.73 25.25 23.76
CA SER A 149 -17.73 26.72 23.81
C SER A 149 -16.36 27.33 24.19
N GLU A 150 -15.49 26.58 24.88
CA GLU A 150 -14.15 27.00 25.29
C GLU A 150 -13.13 27.03 24.13
N ILE A 151 -13.34 26.20 23.10
CA ILE A 151 -12.42 26.06 21.95
C ILE A 151 -12.60 27.19 20.93
N ARG A 152 -13.67 27.98 21.05
CA ARG A 152 -13.96 29.11 20.17
C ARG A 152 -12.94 30.24 20.26
N ASN A 153 -12.17 30.30 21.35
CA ASN A 153 -11.16 31.33 21.62
C ASN A 153 -9.72 30.89 21.35
N GLN A 154 -9.45 29.59 21.13
CA GLN A 154 -8.13 29.11 20.71
C GLN A 154 -8.04 29.13 19.19
N GLU A 155 -6.91 29.61 18.67
CA GLU A 155 -6.64 29.92 17.27
C GLU A 155 -7.36 29.00 16.26
N CYS A 156 -8.38 29.56 15.60
CA CYS A 156 -8.86 29.14 14.29
C CYS A 156 -9.15 27.64 14.08
N GLY A 157 -9.72 26.95 15.08
CA GLY A 157 -10.23 25.58 14.87
C GLY A 157 -9.16 24.49 14.83
N PHE A 158 -7.95 24.77 15.32
CA PHE A 158 -6.89 23.77 15.48
C PHE A 158 -6.72 23.36 16.94
N ARG A 159 -6.49 22.07 17.17
CA ARG A 159 -6.11 21.50 18.47
C ARG A 159 -4.61 21.27 18.52
N LYS A 160 -3.97 21.75 19.59
CA LYS A 160 -2.54 21.53 19.89
C LYS A 160 -2.36 20.17 20.57
N ILE A 161 -1.55 19.29 20.00
CA ILE A 161 -1.35 17.91 20.50
C ILE A 161 -0.05 17.81 21.30
N ALA A 162 1.06 18.22 20.67
CA ALA A 162 2.40 18.11 21.23
C ALA A 162 3.32 19.13 20.58
N TRP A 163 4.47 19.40 21.18
CA TRP A 163 5.48 20.28 20.62
C TRP A 163 6.90 19.76 20.87
N ALA A 164 7.84 20.20 20.04
CA ALA A 164 9.28 19.95 20.17
C ALA A 164 10.08 21.18 19.75
N PHE A 165 11.39 21.16 20.03
CA PHE A 165 12.31 22.23 19.63
C PHE A 165 13.65 21.65 19.19
N LEU A 166 14.38 22.41 18.37
CA LEU A 166 15.71 22.12 17.89
C LEU A 166 16.51 23.41 17.75
N LYS A 167 17.67 23.48 18.39
CA LYS A 167 18.64 24.55 18.13
C LYS A 167 19.46 24.17 16.90
N LEU A 168 19.54 25.07 15.91
CA LEU A 168 20.37 24.83 14.70
C LEU A 168 21.85 24.71 15.06
N LEU A 169 22.29 25.54 16.00
CA LEU A 169 23.60 25.46 16.64
C LEU A 169 23.45 24.77 18.01
N GLY A 170 24.08 23.61 18.17
CA GLY A 170 24.16 22.91 19.45
C GLY A 170 25.00 23.67 20.47
N ALA A 171 24.80 23.40 21.76
CA ALA A 171 25.61 23.98 22.84
C ALA A 171 27.11 23.60 22.77
N ASN A 172 27.45 22.60 21.96
CA ASN A 172 28.80 22.15 21.65
C ASN A 172 29.41 22.86 20.43
N GLY A 173 28.73 23.87 19.85
CA GLY A 173 29.16 24.56 18.63
C GLY A 173 28.93 23.76 17.34
N ASN A 174 28.41 22.54 17.43
CA ASN A 174 28.14 21.72 16.26
C ASN A 174 26.77 22.05 15.66
N VAL A 175 26.74 22.10 14.33
CA VAL A 175 25.54 22.40 13.55
C VAL A 175 24.68 21.14 13.41
N ASN A 176 23.41 21.19 13.82
CA ASN A 176 22.47 20.05 13.82
C ASN A 176 21.82 19.82 12.44
N ILE A 177 22.64 19.63 11.41
CA ILE A 177 22.18 19.65 10.01
C ILE A 177 22.70 18.41 9.26
N ASN A 178 21.97 18.01 8.22
CA ASN A 178 22.24 16.85 7.35
C ASN A 178 22.24 15.48 8.05
N SER A 179 21.86 15.41 9.32
CA SER A 179 21.63 14.16 10.06
C SER A 179 20.15 14.01 10.42
N LYS A 180 19.67 12.77 10.47
CA LYS A 180 18.30 12.47 10.91
C LYS A 180 18.27 12.56 12.44
N LEU A 181 17.49 13.50 12.96
CA LEU A 181 17.37 13.80 14.37
C LEU A 181 16.05 13.26 14.91
N ARG A 182 16.09 12.70 16.12
CA ARG A 182 14.93 12.24 16.88
C ARG A 182 14.64 13.24 17.99
N LEU A 183 13.56 14.01 17.85
CA LEU A 183 13.13 15.01 18.80
C LEU A 183 12.11 14.44 19.78
N GLN A 184 12.32 14.67 21.07
CA GLN A 184 11.36 14.33 22.11
C GLN A 184 10.18 15.31 22.08
N LEU A 185 8.95 14.79 22.06
CA LEU A 185 7.74 15.59 22.12
C LEU A 185 7.36 15.92 23.58
N TYR A 186 6.71 17.05 23.78
CA TYR A 186 6.22 17.55 25.06
C TYR A 186 4.75 17.97 24.96
N TYR A 187 4.02 17.89 26.09
CA TYR A 187 2.63 18.36 26.13
C TYR A 187 2.57 19.90 26.11
N PRO A 188 1.61 20.50 25.38
CA PRO A 188 1.34 21.93 25.50
C PRO A 188 0.73 22.24 26.88
N PRO A 189 1.05 23.39 27.50
CA PRO A 189 0.48 23.79 28.79
C PRO A 189 -1.01 24.15 28.66
N THR A 190 -1.80 23.83 29.70
CA THR A 190 -3.28 23.96 29.70
C THR A 190 -3.81 25.40 29.81
N LYS A 191 -2.97 26.36 30.19
CA LYS A 191 -3.32 27.78 30.31
C LYS A 191 -2.22 28.65 29.69
N PRO A 192 -2.25 28.93 28.37
CA PRO A 192 -1.33 29.87 27.79
C PRO A 192 -1.66 31.28 28.32
N ARG A 193 -0.72 31.89 29.04
CA ARG A 193 -0.76 33.33 29.30
C ARG A 193 0.01 33.98 28.16
N SER A 194 -0.66 34.35 27.08
CA SER A 194 0.01 35.05 25.98
C SER A 194 0.42 36.46 26.43
N GLN A 195 1.71 36.75 26.35
CA GLN A 195 2.21 38.13 26.37
C GLN A 195 2.23 38.66 24.92
N SER A 196 1.86 39.92 24.69
CA SER A 196 1.47 40.41 23.36
C SER A 196 2.56 40.39 22.27
N ASN A 197 3.82 40.12 22.61
CA ASN A 197 4.97 40.33 21.71
C ASN A 197 5.92 39.13 21.59
N VAL A 198 5.57 37.94 22.10
CA VAL A 198 6.45 36.74 22.10
C VAL A 198 5.72 35.55 21.48
N VAL A 199 6.43 34.70 20.74
CA VAL A 199 5.86 33.48 20.15
C VAL A 199 5.46 32.51 21.26
N GLU A 200 4.21 32.03 21.23
CA GLU A 200 3.62 31.23 22.31
C GLU A 200 4.47 29.98 22.67
N VAL A 201 4.99 29.27 21.67
CA VAL A 201 5.83 28.07 21.86
C VAL A 201 7.16 28.40 22.53
N PHE A 202 7.70 29.60 22.27
CA PHE A 202 8.91 30.07 22.93
C PHE A 202 8.66 30.33 24.42
N GLU A 203 7.49 30.88 24.76
CA GLU A 203 7.11 31.05 26.17
C GLU A 203 7.00 29.71 26.90
N TRP A 204 6.46 28.68 26.25
CA TRP A 204 6.40 27.33 26.82
C TRP A 204 7.81 26.78 27.07
N TRP A 205 8.71 26.97 26.11
CA TRP A 205 10.09 26.52 26.21
C TRP A 205 10.88 27.23 27.31
N SER A 206 10.67 28.54 27.48
CA SER A 206 11.39 29.36 28.45
C SER A 206 10.83 29.24 29.88
N LYS A 207 9.50 29.24 30.04
CA LYS A 207 8.84 29.46 31.34
C LYS A 207 8.08 28.24 31.89
N CYS A 208 7.72 27.25 31.07
CA CYS A 208 6.88 26.13 31.50
C CYS A 208 7.67 24.84 31.79
N PRO A 209 7.22 24.01 32.75
CA PRO A 209 7.80 22.69 32.97
C PRO A 209 7.54 21.77 31.77
N ARG A 210 8.58 21.08 31.33
CA ARG A 210 8.58 20.22 30.14
C ARG A 210 8.08 18.82 30.50
N ASN A 211 6.78 18.57 30.31
CA ASN A 211 6.18 17.26 30.51
C ASN A 211 6.35 16.39 29.26
N HIS A 212 7.03 15.25 29.40
CA HIS A 212 7.28 14.34 28.28
C HIS A 212 5.98 13.78 27.69
N TYR A 213 5.81 13.97 26.39
CA TYR A 213 4.80 13.30 25.60
C TYR A 213 5.34 11.92 25.15
N PRO A 214 4.57 10.83 25.23
CA PRO A 214 5.06 9.47 24.93
C PRO A 214 5.17 9.21 23.40
N SER A 215 5.82 10.11 22.66
CA SER A 215 6.12 9.99 21.23
C SER A 215 7.34 10.85 20.88
N THR A 216 7.94 10.61 19.71
CA THR A 216 9.06 11.39 19.18
C THR A 216 8.82 11.79 17.73
N LEU A 217 9.39 12.92 17.31
CA LEU A 217 9.30 13.45 15.95
C LEU A 217 10.67 13.28 15.25
N TYR A 218 10.68 12.77 14.02
CA TYR A 218 11.89 12.59 13.24
C TYR A 218 12.01 13.69 12.19
N VAL A 219 13.08 14.47 12.27
CA VAL A 219 13.34 15.60 11.36
C VAL A 219 14.77 15.56 10.83
N LYS A 220 15.00 16.18 9.67
CA LYS A 220 16.33 16.37 9.09
C LYS A 220 16.43 17.79 8.51
N PRO A 221 17.02 18.75 9.25
CA PRO A 221 17.42 20.03 8.68
C PRO A 221 18.53 19.81 7.64
N SER A 222 18.51 20.61 6.58
CA SER A 222 19.42 20.54 5.44
C SER A 222 19.57 21.93 4.81
N TYR A 223 20.60 22.10 3.99
CA TYR A 223 20.77 23.28 3.13
C TYR A 223 20.79 22.87 1.66
N ARG A 224 20.34 23.76 0.77
CA ARG A 224 20.29 23.53 -0.68
C ARG A 224 20.69 24.79 -1.43
N SER A 225 21.33 24.64 -2.59
CA SER A 225 21.54 25.75 -3.54
C SER A 225 20.22 26.32 -4.05
N MET A 226 20.15 27.65 -4.11
CA MET A 226 19.03 28.48 -4.54
C MET A 226 18.83 28.31 -6.05
N MET A 227 18.00 27.34 -6.46
CA MET A 227 17.52 27.24 -7.85
C MET A 227 16.00 27.11 -7.90
N ALA A 228 15.42 28.13 -8.55
CA ALA A 228 14.14 28.21 -9.26
C ALA A 228 12.91 27.54 -8.63
N LEU A 229 11.98 28.42 -8.21
CA LEU A 229 10.53 28.25 -8.07
C LEU A 229 9.99 26.96 -8.73
N GLN A 230 9.90 25.89 -7.94
CA GLN A 230 9.08 24.75 -8.31
C GLN A 230 7.63 25.22 -8.16
N GLU A 231 6.93 25.46 -9.28
CA GLU A 231 5.47 25.60 -9.26
C GLU A 231 4.88 24.34 -8.63
N GLU A 232 4.38 24.46 -7.40
CA GLU A 232 3.59 23.41 -6.79
C GLU A 232 2.32 23.21 -7.60
N LYS A 233 2.27 22.16 -8.42
CA LYS A 233 1.02 21.63 -8.98
C LYS A 233 0.21 20.94 -7.87
N GLY A 234 -0.26 21.72 -6.91
CA GLY A 234 -1.31 21.32 -5.98
C GLY A 234 -2.65 21.34 -6.71
N LYS A 235 -3.33 20.19 -6.81
CA LYS A 235 -4.73 20.18 -7.25
C LYS A 235 -5.59 20.82 -6.15
N PRO A 236 -6.37 21.87 -6.42
CA PRO A 236 -7.27 22.45 -5.43
C PRO A 236 -8.51 21.55 -5.33
N VAL A 237 -8.51 20.58 -4.41
CA VAL A 237 -9.66 19.66 -4.26
C VAL A 237 -10.71 20.18 -3.26
N TYR A 238 -10.47 21.29 -2.56
CA TYR A 238 -11.30 21.66 -1.39
C TYR A 238 -12.11 22.96 -1.49
N ARG A 239 -12.34 23.54 -2.69
CA ARG A 239 -13.14 24.78 -2.79
C ARG A 239 -14.29 24.84 -3.81
N GLU A 240 -14.65 23.72 -4.43
CA GLU A 240 -15.84 23.65 -5.31
C GLU A 240 -16.81 22.56 -4.86
N ARG A 241 -17.41 22.73 -3.68
CA ARG A 241 -18.66 22.06 -3.26
C ARG A 241 -19.53 22.93 -2.35
N HIS A 242 -19.50 24.24 -2.55
CA HIS A 242 -20.52 25.12 -1.98
C HIS A 242 -21.24 25.79 -3.13
N HIS A 243 -22.25 25.08 -3.66
CA HIS A 243 -23.52 25.60 -4.15
C HIS A 243 -24.23 24.48 -4.93
N GLU A 244 -25.00 23.66 -4.22
CA GLU A 244 -26.23 23.08 -4.77
C GLU A 244 -27.08 22.52 -3.61
N PRO A 245 -28.39 22.85 -3.53
CA PRO A 245 -29.22 22.50 -2.39
C PRO A 245 -29.64 21.02 -2.43
N SER A 246 -29.65 20.45 -1.23
CA SER A 246 -30.05 19.10 -0.84
C SER A 246 -31.41 18.65 -1.41
N SER A 247 -31.44 17.45 -1.99
CA SER A 247 -32.63 16.59 -1.99
C SER A 247 -32.44 15.48 -0.95
N VAL A 248 -33.46 15.35 -0.12
CA VAL A 248 -33.59 14.46 1.02
C VAL A 248 -33.84 13.04 0.52
N ASP A 249 -33.13 12.04 1.05
CA ASP A 249 -33.64 10.67 1.12
C ASP A 249 -33.02 9.91 2.31
N THR A 250 -33.81 9.86 3.38
CA THR A 250 -34.10 8.75 4.31
C THR A 250 -33.00 7.73 4.64
N GLU A 251 -32.53 7.79 5.90
CA GLU A 251 -31.73 6.75 6.56
C GLU A 251 -32.47 5.40 6.66
N PRO A 252 -31.70 4.30 6.69
CA PRO A 252 -31.96 3.29 7.71
C PRO A 252 -30.71 2.92 8.49
N GLY A 253 -30.84 3.00 9.83
CA GLY A 253 -30.40 1.96 10.77
C GLY A 253 -28.90 1.83 11.04
N LEU A 254 -28.51 2.18 12.27
CA LEU A 254 -27.22 1.82 12.86
C LEU A 254 -26.99 0.29 12.80
N GLU A 255 -25.99 -0.13 12.05
CA GLU A 255 -25.26 -1.39 12.30
C GLU A 255 -23.78 -1.07 12.53
N ASP A 256 -23.23 -1.65 13.61
CA ASP A 256 -21.86 -1.49 14.10
C ASP A 256 -20.82 -1.45 12.97
N SER A 257 -20.18 -0.29 12.78
CA SER A 257 -19.10 -0.12 11.81
C SER A 257 -17.83 -0.81 12.31
N LYS A 258 -17.68 -2.10 12.03
CA LYS A 258 -16.39 -2.81 12.13
C LYS A 258 -15.40 -2.20 11.14
N GLU A 259 -14.21 -1.85 11.63
CA GLU A 259 -13.11 -1.27 10.86
C GLU A 259 -12.83 -2.06 9.58
N VAL A 260 -13.00 -1.36 8.46
CA VAL A 260 -12.86 -1.94 7.14
C VAL A 260 -11.41 -1.81 6.69
N VAL A 261 -10.61 -2.86 6.86
CA VAL A 261 -9.23 -2.93 6.34
C VAL A 261 -9.27 -2.70 4.82
N LYS A 262 -8.68 -1.59 4.36
CA LYS A 262 -8.55 -1.30 2.93
C LYS A 262 -7.18 -1.77 2.48
N TRP A 263 -7.11 -2.98 1.95
CA TRP A 263 -5.96 -3.42 1.18
C TRP A 263 -5.86 -2.60 -0.11
N LYS A 264 -4.67 -2.16 -0.53
CA LYS A 264 -4.48 -1.53 -1.86
C LYS A 264 -3.05 -1.72 -2.32
N ARG A 265 -2.89 -2.39 -3.45
CA ARG A 265 -1.62 -2.54 -4.16
C ARG A 265 -1.41 -1.41 -5.15
N LEU A 266 -0.20 -0.86 -5.22
CA LEU A 266 0.15 0.13 -6.24
C LEU A 266 0.45 -0.57 -7.58
N PRO A 267 0.03 0.00 -8.73
CA PRO A 267 0.42 -0.50 -10.05
C PRO A 267 1.94 -0.57 -10.16
N GLY A 268 2.49 -1.74 -10.52
CA GLY A 268 3.94 -1.95 -10.65
C GLY A 268 4.67 -2.31 -9.35
N GLN A 269 3.99 -2.37 -8.21
CA GLN A 269 4.60 -2.85 -6.95
C GLN A 269 4.94 -4.34 -7.07
N ALA A 270 6.22 -4.67 -7.01
CA ALA A 270 6.70 -6.05 -7.05
C ALA A 270 6.13 -6.85 -5.88
N CYS A 271 5.67 -8.07 -6.17
CA CYS A 271 5.28 -9.02 -5.13
C CYS A 271 6.51 -9.39 -4.30
N ARG A 272 6.32 -9.78 -3.06
CA ARG A 272 7.36 -10.35 -2.20
C ARG A 272 6.90 -11.70 -1.68
N ILE A 273 7.85 -12.61 -1.43
CA ILE A 273 7.56 -13.97 -0.97
C ILE A 273 7.28 -13.92 0.54
N PRO A 274 6.06 -14.24 1.00
CA PRO A 274 5.71 -14.16 2.42
C PRO A 274 6.57 -15.11 3.27
N ASN A 275 7.26 -14.60 4.29
CA ASN A 275 8.24 -15.36 5.08
C ASN A 275 7.80 -15.61 6.53
N LYS A 276 6.78 -14.90 7.03
CA LYS A 276 6.34 -14.97 8.42
C LYS A 276 4.96 -15.60 8.53
N HIS A 277 4.85 -16.62 9.37
CA HIS A 277 3.54 -17.19 9.75
C HIS A 277 2.74 -16.16 10.54
N LEU A 278 1.51 -15.90 10.11
CA LEU A 278 0.63 -14.89 10.72
C LEU A 278 -0.35 -15.54 11.70
N PHE A 279 -1.16 -16.48 11.21
CA PHE A 279 -2.04 -17.32 12.03
C PHE A 279 -2.49 -18.57 11.28
N SER A 280 -3.04 -19.52 12.04
CA SER A 280 -3.64 -20.75 11.52
C SER A 280 -5.15 -20.74 11.77
N LEU A 281 -5.94 -21.09 10.77
CA LEU A 281 -7.39 -21.30 10.90
C LEU A 281 -7.69 -22.80 10.96
N ASN A 282 -8.62 -23.20 11.82
CA ASN A 282 -9.05 -24.60 11.87
C ASN A 282 -9.99 -24.90 10.69
N ALA A 283 -9.63 -25.87 9.84
CA ALA A 283 -10.44 -26.29 8.69
C ALA A 283 -11.28 -27.54 8.96
N GLY A 284 -11.39 -27.98 10.21
CA GLY A 284 -12.20 -29.13 10.61
C GLY A 284 -11.53 -30.48 10.33
N GLU A 285 -12.27 -31.57 10.60
CA GLU A 285 -11.70 -32.92 10.70
C GLU A 285 -11.04 -33.45 9.42
N ARG A 286 -11.46 -32.99 8.24
CA ARG A 286 -10.90 -33.44 6.95
C ARG A 286 -10.20 -32.32 6.17
N GLY A 287 -9.92 -31.17 6.80
CA GLY A 287 -9.18 -30.07 6.18
C GLY A 287 -9.95 -29.30 5.10
N CYS A 288 -9.23 -28.60 4.23
CA CYS A 288 -9.79 -27.68 3.24
C CYS A 288 -9.40 -28.04 1.80
N PHE A 289 -10.33 -27.88 0.87
CA PHE A 289 -10.17 -28.20 -0.55
C PHE A 289 -9.78 -27.02 -1.43
N CYS A 290 -10.26 -25.83 -1.10
CA CYS A 290 -10.18 -24.66 -1.98
C CYS A 290 -10.10 -23.38 -1.17
N LEU A 291 -9.25 -22.46 -1.63
CA LEU A 291 -9.07 -21.14 -1.06
C LEU A 291 -9.25 -20.07 -2.14
N ALA A 292 -9.97 -19.00 -1.82
CA ALA A 292 -10.07 -17.85 -2.70
C ALA A 292 -10.15 -16.55 -1.91
N PHE A 293 -9.23 -15.62 -2.18
CA PHE A 293 -9.36 -14.26 -1.70
C PHE A 293 -10.40 -13.50 -2.53
N SER A 294 -11.18 -12.65 -1.87
CA SER A 294 -12.03 -11.68 -2.55
C SER A 294 -11.17 -10.68 -3.32
N HIS A 295 -11.69 -10.12 -4.43
CA HIS A 295 -10.98 -9.13 -5.24
C HIS A 295 -10.51 -7.90 -4.43
N ASN A 296 -11.23 -7.55 -3.37
CA ASN A 296 -10.86 -6.47 -2.46
C ASN A 296 -9.89 -6.89 -1.33
N GLY A 297 -9.46 -8.16 -1.29
CA GLY A 297 -8.55 -8.75 -0.31
C GLY A 297 -9.12 -9.01 1.08
N ARG A 298 -10.34 -8.57 1.36
CA ARG A 298 -10.86 -8.57 2.74
C ARG A 298 -11.29 -9.93 3.25
N ILE A 299 -11.69 -10.81 2.35
CA ILE A 299 -12.33 -12.07 2.69
C ILE A 299 -11.51 -13.18 2.08
N LEU A 300 -11.20 -14.20 2.88
CA LEU A 300 -10.70 -15.48 2.42
C LEU A 300 -11.86 -16.48 2.48
N ALA A 301 -12.37 -16.88 1.32
CA ALA A 301 -13.29 -18.00 1.23
C ALA A 301 -12.50 -19.31 1.33
N ALA A 302 -12.94 -20.21 2.20
CA ALA A 302 -12.35 -21.53 2.37
C ALA A 302 -13.43 -22.60 2.31
N ALA A 303 -13.24 -23.62 1.48
CA ALA A 303 -14.14 -24.76 1.37
C ALA A 303 -13.62 -25.93 2.20
N CYS A 304 -14.21 -26.16 3.38
CA CYS A 304 -13.78 -27.18 4.34
C CYS A 304 -14.67 -28.42 4.32
N ALA A 305 -14.09 -29.58 4.62
CA ALA A 305 -14.75 -30.87 4.62
C ALA A 305 -15.18 -31.31 6.03
N SER A 306 -16.03 -30.54 6.71
CA SER A 306 -16.58 -30.92 8.03
C SER A 306 -18.06 -31.26 7.96
N ARG A 307 -18.53 -32.12 8.88
CA ARG A 307 -19.97 -32.40 9.09
C ARG A 307 -20.72 -31.18 9.63
N ASP A 308 -20.01 -30.33 10.39
CA ASP A 308 -20.49 -29.06 10.91
C ASP A 308 -19.71 -27.93 10.20
N GLY A 309 -20.30 -27.37 9.15
CA GLY A 309 -19.66 -26.37 8.30
C GLY A 309 -19.44 -25.05 9.05
N ILE A 310 -18.19 -24.76 9.42
CA ILE A 310 -17.81 -23.42 9.88
C ILE A 310 -17.39 -22.61 8.64
N TRP A 311 -18.27 -21.68 8.28
CA TRP A 311 -18.06 -20.63 7.29
C TRP A 311 -17.45 -19.42 7.99
N LYS A 312 -16.40 -18.80 7.41
CA LYS A 312 -16.12 -17.38 7.67
C LYS A 312 -16.36 -16.59 6.39
N ASN A 313 -17.64 -16.39 6.11
CA ASN A 313 -18.15 -15.42 5.16
C ASN A 313 -18.48 -14.17 5.99
N GLU A 314 -17.66 -13.12 5.97
CA GLU A 314 -18.20 -11.78 6.24
C GLU A 314 -18.90 -11.29 4.97
N ILE A 315 -20.04 -11.94 4.69
CA ILE A 315 -21.10 -11.38 3.86
C ILE A 315 -22.34 -11.55 4.71
N ASN A 316 -22.78 -10.46 5.33
CA ASN A 316 -24.15 -10.31 5.83
C ASN A 316 -25.10 -10.49 4.64
N ASN A 317 -25.44 -11.73 4.28
CA ASN A 317 -26.72 -12.09 3.70
C ASN A 317 -26.86 -13.62 3.59
N THR A 318 -27.50 -14.21 4.60
CA THR A 318 -28.06 -15.56 4.52
C THR A 318 -29.31 -15.54 3.64
N ASN A 319 -29.13 -15.63 2.32
CA ASN A 319 -30.06 -16.25 1.37
C ASN A 319 -29.61 -15.98 -0.07
N THR A 320 -28.99 -16.95 -0.73
CA THR A 320 -29.08 -17.10 -2.20
C THR A 320 -28.56 -18.48 -2.61
N PHE A 321 -29.42 -19.51 -2.56
CA PHE A 321 -29.16 -20.77 -3.25
C PHE A 321 -29.77 -20.70 -4.64
N ARG A 322 -28.98 -20.28 -5.65
CA ARG A 322 -29.30 -20.49 -7.07
C ARG A 322 -28.59 -21.76 -7.51
N VAL A 323 -29.35 -22.79 -7.89
CA VAL A 323 -28.80 -24.06 -8.39
C VAL A 323 -28.73 -24.01 -9.91
N LEU A 324 -27.53 -24.22 -10.47
CA LEU A 324 -27.34 -24.42 -11.91
C LEU A 324 -27.59 -25.91 -12.21
N PRO A 325 -28.64 -26.28 -12.97
CA PRO A 325 -28.91 -27.68 -13.24
C PRO A 325 -27.86 -28.25 -14.20
N HIS A 326 -27.15 -29.28 -13.75
CA HIS A 326 -26.13 -29.98 -14.54
C HIS A 326 -26.43 -31.48 -14.64
N PRO A 327 -26.22 -32.11 -15.82
CA PRO A 327 -26.46 -33.54 -16.00
C PRO A 327 -25.32 -34.42 -15.46
N SER A 328 -24.18 -33.83 -15.10
CA SER A 328 -23.02 -34.55 -14.58
C SER A 328 -22.16 -33.68 -13.66
N PHE A 329 -21.07 -34.23 -13.15
CA PHE A 329 -20.16 -33.55 -12.23
C PHE A 329 -19.54 -32.31 -12.86
N VAL A 330 -19.56 -31.19 -12.15
CA VAL A 330 -18.93 -29.93 -12.55
C VAL A 330 -17.55 -29.85 -11.90
N TYR A 331 -16.50 -29.74 -12.71
CA TYR A 331 -15.12 -29.66 -12.19
C TYR A 331 -14.60 -28.23 -12.05
N THR A 332 -15.24 -27.28 -12.73
CA THR A 332 -14.82 -25.88 -12.74
C THR A 332 -15.99 -24.96 -13.09
N ALA A 333 -16.02 -23.80 -12.45
CA ALA A 333 -16.97 -22.73 -12.71
C ALA A 333 -16.27 -21.37 -12.56
N LYS A 334 -16.49 -20.45 -13.49
CA LYS A 334 -15.91 -19.11 -13.47
C LYS A 334 -16.94 -18.07 -13.90
N PHE A 335 -16.97 -16.95 -13.19
CA PHE A 335 -17.68 -15.76 -13.65
C PHE A 335 -16.89 -15.08 -14.77
N HIS A 336 -17.61 -14.46 -15.70
CA HIS A 336 -16.99 -13.59 -16.68
C HIS A 336 -16.46 -12.32 -15.99
N PRO A 337 -15.22 -11.88 -16.26
CA PRO A 337 -14.59 -10.77 -15.52
C PRO A 337 -15.28 -9.43 -15.76
N ALA A 338 -15.71 -9.15 -16.98
CA ALA A 338 -16.40 -7.90 -17.32
C ALA A 338 -17.92 -7.92 -17.07
N VAL A 339 -18.56 -9.10 -16.99
CA VAL A 339 -20.02 -9.24 -16.98
C VAL A 339 -20.43 -10.14 -15.82
N ARG A 340 -20.92 -9.51 -14.75
CA ARG A 340 -21.20 -10.20 -13.48
C ARG A 340 -22.33 -11.24 -13.56
N GLU A 341 -23.20 -11.10 -14.55
CA GLU A 341 -24.35 -11.99 -14.75
C GLU A 341 -23.98 -13.26 -15.52
N LEU A 342 -22.74 -13.41 -16.00
CA LEU A 342 -22.34 -14.58 -16.78
C LEU A 342 -21.48 -15.54 -15.97
N VAL A 343 -21.87 -16.81 -15.97
CA VAL A 343 -21.11 -17.93 -15.39
C VAL A 343 -20.84 -18.97 -16.46
N VAL A 344 -19.60 -19.43 -16.55
CA VAL A 344 -19.20 -20.53 -17.42
C VAL A 344 -18.78 -21.72 -16.57
N THR A 345 -19.21 -22.90 -16.98
CA THR A 345 -19.03 -24.15 -16.24
C THR A 345 -18.46 -25.23 -17.16
N GLY A 346 -17.53 -26.02 -16.62
CA GLY A 346 -16.92 -27.17 -17.30
C GLY A 346 -17.26 -28.45 -16.58
N CYS A 347 -17.72 -29.46 -17.32
CA CYS A 347 -18.37 -30.64 -16.79
C CYS A 347 -17.69 -31.94 -17.26
N TYR A 348 -17.97 -33.03 -16.53
CA TYR A 348 -17.51 -34.38 -16.87
C TYR A 348 -18.04 -34.87 -18.22
N ASP A 349 -19.20 -34.38 -18.65
CA ASP A 349 -19.79 -34.71 -19.94
C ASP A 349 -19.10 -34.05 -21.14
N SER A 350 -17.95 -33.37 -20.93
CA SER A 350 -17.16 -32.68 -21.95
C SER A 350 -17.81 -31.41 -22.52
N VAL A 351 -18.95 -30.97 -21.97
CA VAL A 351 -19.67 -29.79 -22.46
C VAL A 351 -19.39 -28.57 -21.57
N ILE A 352 -19.03 -27.46 -22.22
CA ILE A 352 -18.98 -26.14 -21.58
C ILE A 352 -20.37 -25.53 -21.62
N ARG A 353 -20.86 -25.02 -20.48
CA ARG A 353 -22.17 -24.36 -20.39
C ARG A 353 -22.05 -22.95 -19.89
N ILE A 354 -22.82 -22.06 -20.52
CA ILE A 354 -22.85 -20.63 -20.21
C ILE A 354 -24.23 -20.28 -19.66
N TRP A 355 -24.21 -19.70 -18.48
CA TRP A 355 -25.39 -19.37 -17.70
C TRP A 355 -25.51 -17.87 -17.54
N LYS A 356 -26.73 -17.36 -17.71
CA LYS A 356 -27.12 -16.05 -17.22
C LYS A 356 -27.65 -16.20 -15.80
N VAL A 357 -27.08 -15.45 -14.88
CA VAL A 357 -27.45 -15.40 -13.47
C VAL A 357 -27.76 -13.94 -13.14
N ASP A 358 -29.04 -13.60 -13.17
CA ASP A 358 -29.51 -12.27 -12.80
C ASP A 358 -29.56 -12.08 -11.28
N LYS A 359 -29.43 -10.84 -10.79
CA LYS A 359 -29.56 -10.51 -9.36
C LYS A 359 -31.00 -10.56 -8.85
N ARG A 360 -31.98 -10.54 -9.76
CA ARG A 360 -33.41 -10.68 -9.44
C ARG A 360 -33.71 -12.15 -9.15
N GLU A 361 -34.87 -12.46 -8.57
CA GLU A 361 -35.14 -13.80 -8.06
C GLU A 361 -35.30 -14.92 -9.12
N ASP A 362 -35.00 -14.62 -10.38
CA ASP A 362 -35.19 -15.50 -11.51
C ASP A 362 -34.24 -16.71 -11.50
N PRO A 363 -34.69 -17.87 -12.01
CA PRO A 363 -33.84 -19.04 -12.16
C PRO A 363 -32.71 -18.77 -13.16
N ALA A 364 -31.54 -19.35 -12.91
CA ALA A 364 -30.41 -19.24 -13.82
C ALA A 364 -30.77 -19.82 -15.19
N MET A 365 -30.55 -19.02 -16.24
CA MET A 365 -30.92 -19.37 -17.60
C MET A 365 -29.69 -19.89 -18.35
N LEU A 366 -29.79 -21.09 -18.92
CA LEU A 366 -28.79 -21.59 -19.85
C LEU A 366 -28.87 -20.79 -21.16
N ILE A 367 -27.80 -20.09 -21.53
CA ILE A 367 -27.74 -19.30 -22.76
C ILE A 367 -27.24 -20.17 -23.93
N GLN A 368 -26.18 -20.92 -23.68
CA GLN A 368 -25.44 -21.64 -24.71
C GLN A 368 -24.69 -22.85 -24.14
N GLN A 369 -24.53 -23.87 -24.97
CA GLN A 369 -23.68 -25.03 -24.70
C GLN A 369 -22.67 -25.19 -25.83
N PHE A 370 -21.46 -25.58 -25.47
CA PHE A 370 -20.39 -25.89 -26.42
C PHE A 370 -19.86 -27.29 -26.19
N ASP A 371 -20.08 -28.15 -27.18
CA ASP A 371 -19.57 -29.52 -27.25
C ASP A 371 -18.36 -29.54 -28.19
N THR A 372 -17.20 -29.16 -27.67
CA THR A 372 -15.95 -29.05 -28.45
C THR A 372 -14.87 -29.97 -27.90
N HIS A 373 -14.82 -30.13 -26.57
CA HIS A 373 -13.88 -31.05 -25.97
C HIS A 373 -14.31 -32.50 -26.19
N LYS A 374 -13.34 -33.37 -26.44
CA LYS A 374 -13.58 -34.81 -26.59
C LYS A 374 -13.53 -35.56 -25.27
N SER A 375 -13.29 -34.85 -24.18
CA SER A 375 -13.20 -35.42 -22.85
C SER A 375 -13.51 -34.37 -21.77
N PHE A 376 -13.59 -34.84 -20.53
CA PHE A 376 -14.01 -34.01 -19.41
C PHE A 376 -13.13 -32.78 -19.20
N ILE A 377 -13.80 -31.66 -18.94
CA ILE A 377 -13.17 -30.34 -18.78
C ILE A 377 -12.80 -30.17 -17.31
N ASN A 378 -11.50 -30.07 -17.03
CA ASN A 378 -11.00 -29.98 -15.66
C ASN A 378 -10.78 -28.56 -15.18
N SER A 379 -10.48 -27.63 -16.11
CA SER A 379 -10.12 -26.26 -15.77
C SER A 379 -10.59 -25.25 -16.81
N LEU A 380 -10.90 -24.04 -16.33
CA LEU A 380 -11.35 -22.89 -17.10
C LEU A 380 -10.70 -21.63 -16.52
N CYS A 381 -10.22 -20.74 -17.39
CA CYS A 381 -9.80 -19.40 -17.00
C CYS A 381 -10.11 -18.37 -18.10
N PHE A 382 -10.38 -17.13 -17.69
CA PHE A 382 -10.51 -15.98 -18.59
C PHE A 382 -9.22 -15.17 -18.60
N ASP A 383 -9.00 -14.40 -19.66
CA ASP A 383 -8.12 -13.24 -19.60
C ASP A 383 -8.74 -12.12 -18.74
N ILE A 384 -7.95 -11.11 -18.43
CA ILE A 384 -8.33 -10.03 -17.50
C ILE A 384 -9.53 -9.23 -18.02
N GLU A 385 -9.60 -9.03 -19.34
CA GLU A 385 -10.68 -8.29 -20.01
C GLU A 385 -11.91 -9.16 -20.32
N GLY A 386 -11.79 -10.49 -20.26
CA GLY A 386 -12.83 -11.45 -20.64
C GLY A 386 -13.00 -11.63 -22.15
N HIS A 387 -12.10 -11.11 -22.98
CA HIS A 387 -12.16 -11.29 -24.43
C HIS A 387 -11.77 -12.69 -24.87
N HIS A 388 -10.99 -13.40 -24.05
CA HIS A 388 -10.56 -14.76 -24.30
C HIS A 388 -10.80 -15.65 -23.09
N MET A 389 -11.24 -16.87 -23.37
CA MET A 389 -11.33 -17.95 -22.38
C MET A 389 -10.47 -19.11 -22.81
N TYR A 390 -9.91 -19.82 -21.84
CA TYR A 390 -9.12 -21.03 -22.03
C TYR A 390 -9.78 -22.16 -21.26
N SER A 391 -9.96 -23.29 -21.92
CA SER A 391 -10.51 -24.51 -21.33
C SER A 391 -9.55 -25.67 -21.53
N GLY A 392 -9.28 -26.40 -20.45
CA GLY A 392 -8.35 -27.53 -20.45
C GLY A 392 -9.07 -28.84 -20.14
N ASP A 393 -8.84 -29.85 -20.97
CA ASP A 393 -9.41 -31.19 -20.77
C ASP A 393 -8.41 -32.21 -20.21
N CYS A 394 -8.91 -33.42 -19.98
CA CYS A 394 -8.12 -34.51 -19.43
C CYS A 394 -7.17 -35.19 -20.43
N THR A 395 -7.29 -34.85 -21.72
CA THR A 395 -6.40 -35.38 -22.76
C THR A 395 -5.26 -34.43 -23.11
N GLY A 396 -5.14 -33.33 -22.38
CA GLY A 396 -4.10 -32.34 -22.58
C GLY A 396 -4.39 -31.37 -23.72
N VAL A 397 -5.66 -31.24 -24.14
CA VAL A 397 -6.04 -30.24 -25.15
C VAL A 397 -6.52 -28.98 -24.43
N ILE A 398 -5.97 -27.83 -24.85
CA ILE A 398 -6.44 -26.51 -24.43
C ILE A 398 -7.17 -25.87 -25.60
N VAL A 399 -8.40 -25.41 -25.37
CA VAL A 399 -9.16 -24.67 -26.38
C VAL A 399 -9.20 -23.20 -25.97
N VAL A 400 -8.86 -22.34 -26.93
CA VAL A 400 -8.92 -20.88 -26.82
C VAL A 400 -10.19 -20.39 -27.48
N TRP A 401 -10.98 -19.64 -26.74
CA TRP A 401 -12.29 -19.14 -27.15
C TRP A 401 -12.23 -17.63 -27.35
N ASN A 402 -13.02 -17.12 -28.29
CA ASN A 402 -13.37 -15.71 -28.33
C ASN A 402 -14.64 -15.51 -27.51
N THR A 403 -14.53 -14.73 -26.44
CA THR A 403 -15.59 -14.53 -25.46
C THR A 403 -15.98 -13.06 -25.29
N GLN A 404 -15.74 -12.23 -26.30
CA GLN A 404 -16.15 -10.83 -26.25
C GLN A 404 -17.65 -10.67 -25.97
N VAL A 405 -17.98 -9.82 -24.99
CA VAL A 405 -19.37 -9.50 -24.62
C VAL A 405 -19.58 -8.00 -24.70
N LYS A 406 -20.61 -7.58 -25.43
CA LYS A 406 -21.10 -6.19 -25.40
C LYS A 406 -22.15 -6.05 -24.29
N ALA A 407 -21.99 -5.03 -23.44
CA ALA A 407 -22.85 -4.82 -22.27
C ALA A 407 -24.34 -4.67 -22.64
N ASP A 408 -24.64 -4.07 -23.79
CA ASP A 408 -26.01 -3.79 -24.23
C ASP A 408 -26.76 -5.05 -24.72
N ASP A 409 -26.06 -6.15 -25.04
CA ASP A 409 -26.68 -7.37 -25.54
C ASP A 409 -25.85 -8.63 -25.18
N VAL A 410 -25.92 -9.01 -23.90
CA VAL A 410 -25.21 -10.17 -23.35
C VAL A 410 -25.61 -11.47 -24.05
N GLN A 411 -26.91 -11.68 -24.29
CA GLN A 411 -27.41 -12.95 -24.81
C GLN A 411 -27.02 -13.18 -26.27
N ARG A 412 -27.11 -12.15 -27.15
CA ARG A 412 -26.61 -12.30 -28.52
C ARG A 412 -25.10 -12.42 -28.55
N SER A 413 -24.36 -11.70 -27.71
CA SER A 413 -22.90 -11.77 -27.68
C SER A 413 -22.40 -13.19 -27.38
N VAL A 414 -23.00 -13.85 -26.37
CA VAL A 414 -22.65 -15.23 -25.98
C VAL A 414 -22.89 -16.24 -27.12
N ARG A 415 -23.92 -16.02 -27.96
CA ARG A 415 -24.17 -16.88 -29.12
C ARG A 415 -23.11 -16.76 -30.22
N HIS A 416 -22.39 -15.64 -30.27
CA HIS A 416 -21.28 -15.43 -31.21
C HIS A 416 -19.93 -15.90 -30.65
N TRP A 417 -19.90 -16.41 -29.41
CA TRP A 417 -18.68 -17.04 -28.90
C TRP A 417 -18.34 -18.24 -29.77
N GLY A 418 -17.05 -18.39 -30.02
CA GLY A 418 -16.55 -19.41 -30.91
C GLY A 418 -15.14 -19.83 -30.56
N VAL A 419 -14.75 -20.99 -31.07
CA VAL A 419 -13.39 -21.49 -30.94
C VAL A 419 -12.48 -20.63 -31.81
N ASN A 420 -11.48 -20.03 -31.20
CA ASN A 420 -10.42 -19.30 -31.89
C ASN A 420 -9.31 -20.27 -32.31
N LYS A 421 -8.83 -21.08 -31.37
CA LYS A 421 -7.70 -22.00 -31.61
C LYS A 421 -7.74 -23.19 -30.66
N GLU A 422 -7.32 -24.35 -31.14
CA GLU A 422 -7.03 -25.52 -30.30
C GLU A 422 -5.50 -25.68 -30.17
N ILE A 423 -5.02 -25.80 -28.93
CA ILE A 423 -3.61 -26.04 -28.61
C ILE A 423 -3.46 -27.51 -28.25
N LYS A 424 -2.71 -28.23 -29.10
CA LYS A 424 -2.45 -29.67 -29.00
C LYS A 424 -0.95 -29.94 -29.04
N GLU A 425 -0.24 -29.46 -28.04
CA GLU A 425 1.21 -29.64 -27.98
C GLU A 425 1.58 -31.08 -27.65
N SER A 426 2.63 -31.57 -28.30
CA SER A 426 3.15 -32.93 -28.07
C SER A 426 3.63 -33.15 -26.64
N GLU A 427 4.08 -32.09 -25.97
CA GLU A 427 4.72 -32.15 -24.65
C GLU A 427 3.80 -32.54 -23.49
N PHE A 428 2.49 -32.38 -23.65
CA PHE A 428 1.50 -32.74 -22.63
C PHE A 428 0.27 -33.43 -23.24
N LYS A 429 0.42 -33.95 -24.45
CA LYS A 429 -0.62 -34.73 -25.13
C LYS A 429 -0.92 -36.00 -24.33
N GLY A 430 -2.18 -36.23 -24.02
CA GLY A 430 -2.65 -37.37 -23.22
C GLY A 430 -2.47 -37.20 -21.72
N ILE A 431 -1.98 -36.04 -21.25
CA ILE A 431 -1.79 -35.75 -19.83
C ILE A 431 -2.92 -34.84 -19.37
N PRO A 432 -3.65 -35.18 -18.29
CA PRO A 432 -4.71 -34.33 -17.78
C PRO A 432 -4.20 -32.94 -17.35
N ILE A 433 -4.89 -31.90 -17.83
CA ILE A 433 -4.70 -30.54 -17.34
C ILE A 433 -5.47 -30.42 -16.03
N SER A 434 -4.74 -30.17 -14.94
CA SER A 434 -5.29 -30.02 -13.60
C SER A 434 -5.78 -28.60 -13.37
N TYR A 435 -5.01 -27.60 -13.82
CA TYR A 435 -5.30 -26.19 -13.59
C TYR A 435 -4.78 -25.29 -14.71
N LEU A 436 -5.49 -24.20 -14.99
CA LEU A 436 -5.15 -23.15 -15.95
C LEU A 436 -5.30 -21.77 -15.31
N GLU A 437 -4.35 -20.89 -15.57
CA GLU A 437 -4.41 -19.49 -15.14
C GLU A 437 -3.72 -18.58 -16.16
N VAL A 438 -4.36 -17.48 -16.55
CA VAL A 438 -3.72 -16.49 -17.42
C VAL A 438 -2.77 -15.63 -16.59
N HIS A 439 -1.56 -15.45 -17.09
CA HIS A 439 -0.59 -14.58 -16.44
C HIS A 439 -1.09 -13.12 -16.42
N PRO A 440 -0.84 -12.33 -15.36
CA PRO A 440 -1.34 -10.94 -15.26
C PRO A 440 -0.93 -9.99 -16.40
N ASN A 441 0.04 -10.37 -17.23
CA ASN A 441 0.44 -9.62 -18.44
C ASN A 441 -0.45 -9.92 -19.66
N GLY A 442 -1.37 -10.88 -19.56
CA GLY A 442 -2.28 -11.33 -20.63
C GLY A 442 -1.63 -12.12 -21.78
N LYS A 443 -0.31 -12.30 -21.77
CA LYS A 443 0.44 -12.88 -22.91
C LYS A 443 0.89 -14.32 -22.68
N ARG A 444 0.83 -14.79 -21.43
CA ARG A 444 1.27 -16.14 -21.05
C ARG A 444 0.16 -16.88 -20.33
N LEU A 445 0.17 -18.20 -20.44
CA LEU A 445 -0.77 -19.12 -19.80
C LEU A 445 0.00 -20.09 -18.91
N LEU A 446 -0.38 -20.14 -17.64
CA LEU A 446 0.03 -21.19 -16.72
C LEU A 446 -0.81 -22.44 -16.98
N ILE A 447 -0.13 -23.55 -17.17
CA ILE A 447 -0.71 -24.87 -17.39
C ILE A 447 -0.10 -25.80 -16.36
N HIS A 448 -0.92 -26.30 -15.44
CA HIS A 448 -0.52 -27.30 -14.47
C HIS A 448 -1.09 -28.65 -14.90
N THR A 449 -0.21 -29.62 -15.16
CA THR A 449 -0.57 -30.97 -15.60
C THR A 449 -0.32 -32.00 -14.50
N LYS A 450 -0.98 -33.14 -14.63
CA LYS A 450 -0.87 -34.28 -13.69
C LYS A 450 0.46 -35.07 -13.80
N ASP A 451 1.43 -34.57 -14.55
CA ASP A 451 2.78 -35.15 -14.67
C ASP A 451 3.78 -34.50 -13.70
N SER A 452 3.29 -33.78 -12.67
CA SER A 452 4.11 -33.00 -11.72
C SER A 452 4.91 -31.86 -12.35
N THR A 453 4.53 -31.42 -13.55
CA THR A 453 5.18 -30.28 -14.20
C THR A 453 4.20 -29.13 -14.39
N LEU A 454 4.68 -27.93 -14.07
CA LEU A 454 3.99 -26.69 -14.41
C LEU A 454 4.63 -26.12 -15.67
N ARG A 455 3.82 -25.54 -16.53
CA ARG A 455 4.26 -24.93 -17.78
C ARG A 455 3.75 -23.49 -17.87
N ILE A 456 4.64 -22.55 -18.15
CA ILE A 456 4.24 -21.20 -18.56
C ILE A 456 4.44 -21.12 -20.07
N MET A 457 3.34 -21.00 -20.80
CA MET A 457 3.32 -20.96 -22.26
C MET A 457 3.10 -19.53 -22.76
N ASP A 458 3.93 -19.03 -23.67
CA ASP A 458 3.64 -17.80 -24.40
C ASP A 458 2.56 -18.07 -25.45
N LEU A 459 1.47 -17.31 -25.42
CA LEU A 459 0.29 -17.54 -26.25
C LEU A 459 0.52 -17.20 -27.74
N ARG A 460 1.52 -16.37 -28.06
CA ARG A 460 1.82 -15.98 -29.45
C ARG A 460 2.67 -17.03 -30.15
N ILE A 461 3.73 -17.48 -29.48
CA ILE A 461 4.70 -18.41 -30.07
C ILE A 461 4.47 -19.87 -29.66
N LEU A 462 3.58 -20.13 -28.69
CA LEU A 462 3.29 -21.45 -28.10
C LEU A 462 4.51 -22.17 -27.50
N ALA A 463 5.57 -21.42 -27.18
CA ALA A 463 6.71 -21.96 -26.47
C ALA A 463 6.39 -22.06 -24.96
N ALA A 464 6.60 -23.24 -24.40
CA ALA A 464 6.39 -23.51 -22.98
C ALA A 464 7.72 -23.61 -22.22
N ARG A 465 7.81 -22.92 -21.09
CA ARG A 465 8.87 -23.13 -20.09
C ARG A 465 8.35 -24.06 -19.00
N LYS A 466 9.15 -25.06 -18.64
CA LYS A 466 8.78 -26.10 -17.66
C LYS A 466 9.35 -25.77 -16.29
N PHE A 467 8.57 -26.06 -15.26
CA PHE A 467 8.94 -25.96 -13.85
C PHE A 467 8.66 -27.32 -13.20
N VAL A 468 9.66 -27.85 -12.52
CA VAL A 468 9.65 -29.20 -11.92
C VAL A 468 10.00 -29.06 -10.45
N GLY A 469 9.44 -29.94 -9.60
CA GLY A 469 9.71 -29.98 -8.17
C GLY A 469 8.46 -29.95 -7.29
N ALA A 470 7.27 -29.76 -7.86
CA ALA A 470 6.00 -29.94 -7.18
C ALA A 470 5.34 -31.25 -7.62
N ALA A 471 5.44 -32.29 -6.78
CA ALA A 471 4.77 -33.57 -7.04
C ALA A 471 3.24 -33.40 -7.12
N ASN A 472 2.64 -33.90 -8.20
CA ASN A 472 1.22 -33.86 -8.51
C ASN A 472 0.86 -35.07 -9.39
N TYR A 473 0.53 -36.21 -8.78
CA TYR A 473 0.33 -37.50 -9.46
C TYR A 473 -1.07 -38.07 -9.29
N ARG A 474 -1.67 -37.87 -8.12
CA ARG A 474 -2.94 -38.48 -7.70
C ARG A 474 -3.99 -37.40 -7.48
N GLU A 475 -3.59 -36.33 -6.82
CA GLU A 475 -4.43 -35.24 -6.41
C GLU A 475 -4.56 -34.18 -7.51
N LYS A 476 -5.58 -33.31 -7.41
CA LYS A 476 -5.73 -32.08 -8.22
C LYS A 476 -5.20 -30.91 -7.41
N ILE A 477 -3.91 -30.63 -7.52
CA ILE A 477 -3.28 -29.48 -6.86
C ILE A 477 -3.52 -28.21 -7.67
N HIS A 478 -3.88 -27.12 -6.99
CA HIS A 478 -3.93 -25.79 -7.58
C HIS A 478 -2.60 -25.05 -7.42
N SER A 479 -2.25 -24.31 -8.46
CA SER A 479 -1.09 -23.44 -8.53
C SER A 479 -1.59 -22.02 -8.77
N THR A 480 -0.92 -21.02 -8.21
CA THR A 480 -1.34 -19.61 -8.35
C THR A 480 -0.19 -18.73 -8.78
N LEU A 481 -0.48 -17.79 -9.67
CA LEU A 481 0.41 -16.67 -9.94
C LEU A 481 0.12 -15.53 -8.97
N THR A 482 1.19 -14.86 -8.59
CA THR A 482 1.04 -13.60 -7.87
C THR A 482 0.40 -12.51 -8.76
N PRO A 483 -0.31 -11.52 -8.20
CA PRO A 483 -1.02 -10.50 -8.98
C PRO A 483 -0.13 -9.67 -9.92
N CYS A 484 1.17 -9.57 -9.61
CA CYS A 484 2.16 -8.91 -10.46
C CYS A 484 2.81 -9.84 -11.50
N GLY A 485 2.59 -11.16 -11.39
CA GLY A 485 3.17 -12.19 -12.25
C GLY A 485 4.61 -12.58 -11.91
N THR A 486 5.24 -11.95 -10.92
CA THR A 486 6.67 -12.16 -10.61
C THR A 486 6.96 -13.53 -10.00
N PHE A 487 6.00 -14.12 -9.27
CA PHE A 487 6.16 -15.43 -8.66
C PHE A 487 5.01 -16.37 -9.01
N LEU A 488 5.37 -17.65 -9.17
CA LEU A 488 4.50 -18.81 -9.32
C LEU A 488 4.61 -19.68 -8.07
N PHE A 489 3.48 -19.94 -7.41
CA PHE A 489 3.38 -20.86 -6.27
C PHE A 489 2.70 -22.15 -6.73
N ALA A 490 3.27 -23.30 -6.37
CA ALA A 490 2.60 -24.59 -6.52
C ALA A 490 2.73 -25.43 -5.24
N GLY A 491 1.62 -26.03 -4.84
CA GLY A 491 1.62 -27.03 -3.79
C GLY A 491 2.18 -28.35 -4.31
N SER A 492 2.53 -29.24 -3.40
CA SER A 492 2.99 -30.58 -3.71
C SER A 492 2.25 -31.61 -2.85
N GLU A 493 2.13 -32.83 -3.39
CA GLU A 493 1.68 -34.00 -2.63
C GLU A 493 2.58 -34.31 -1.43
N ASP A 494 3.84 -33.91 -1.49
CA ASP A 494 4.83 -34.11 -0.42
C ASP A 494 4.65 -33.11 0.76
N GLY A 495 3.61 -32.29 0.74
CA GLY A 495 3.34 -31.27 1.78
C GLY A 495 4.17 -29.99 1.62
N ILE A 496 5.01 -29.92 0.58
CA ILE A 496 5.90 -28.80 0.29
C ILE A 496 5.21 -27.80 -0.65
N VAL A 497 5.50 -26.50 -0.48
CA VAL A 497 5.16 -25.49 -1.48
C VAL A 497 6.43 -24.99 -2.16
N CYS A 498 6.44 -25.06 -3.49
CA CYS A 498 7.55 -24.58 -4.31
C CYS A 498 7.20 -23.24 -4.95
N VAL A 499 8.18 -22.34 -5.01
CA VAL A 499 8.03 -20.99 -5.59
C VAL A 499 9.09 -20.75 -6.64
N TRP A 500 8.65 -20.33 -7.83
CA TRP A 500 9.53 -20.01 -8.96
C TRP A 500 9.32 -18.59 -9.44
N ASN A 501 10.34 -18.04 -10.10
CA ASN A 501 10.20 -16.86 -10.93
C ASN A 501 9.87 -17.28 -12.38
N PRO A 502 8.66 -16.97 -12.90
CA PRO A 502 8.24 -17.38 -14.24
C PRO A 502 9.10 -16.79 -15.38
N GLU A 503 9.76 -15.65 -15.15
CA GLU A 503 10.59 -14.99 -16.15
C GLU A 503 11.96 -15.65 -16.26
N THR A 504 12.62 -15.89 -15.12
CA THR A 504 13.99 -16.43 -15.11
C THR A 504 14.02 -17.96 -15.15
N GLY A 505 12.95 -18.63 -14.69
CA GLY A 505 12.89 -20.09 -14.55
C GLY A 505 13.41 -20.60 -13.20
N ASP A 506 14.00 -19.73 -12.39
CA ASP A 506 14.67 -20.15 -11.15
C ASP A 506 13.67 -20.47 -10.05
N GLN A 507 13.97 -21.49 -9.27
CA GLN A 507 13.29 -21.73 -8.00
C GLN A 507 13.84 -20.76 -6.96
N VAL A 508 12.97 -19.88 -6.46
CA VAL A 508 13.34 -18.75 -5.58
C VAL A 508 13.03 -19.00 -4.12
N ALA A 509 12.09 -19.90 -3.81
CA ALA A 509 11.79 -20.31 -2.44
C ALA A 509 11.15 -21.70 -2.39
N MET A 510 11.19 -22.29 -1.19
CA MET A 510 10.55 -23.55 -0.86
C MET A 510 10.05 -23.48 0.59
N TYR A 511 8.78 -23.81 0.82
CA TYR A 511 8.21 -23.96 2.16
C TYR A 511 8.19 -25.45 2.49
N SER A 512 9.28 -25.94 3.08
CA SER A 512 9.40 -27.33 3.54
C SER A 512 8.86 -27.52 4.95
N ASP A 513 8.93 -26.48 5.78
CA ASP A 513 8.66 -26.55 7.22
C ASP A 513 7.19 -26.29 7.56
N LEU A 514 6.29 -26.53 6.61
CA LEU A 514 4.86 -26.42 6.84
C LEU A 514 4.40 -27.59 7.72
N PRO A 515 3.53 -27.37 8.72
CA PRO A 515 3.02 -28.42 9.60
C PRO A 515 2.08 -29.42 8.92
N PHE A 516 1.93 -29.35 7.59
CA PHE A 516 1.06 -30.23 6.83
C PHE A 516 1.64 -31.63 6.76
N LYS A 517 0.82 -32.64 7.10
CA LYS A 517 1.15 -34.06 6.93
C LYS A 517 0.54 -34.64 5.66
N SER A 518 -0.25 -33.82 4.97
CA SER A 518 -1.06 -34.19 3.81
C SER A 518 -0.75 -33.24 2.63
N PRO A 519 -1.10 -33.63 1.40
CA PRO A 519 -0.89 -32.83 0.19
C PRO A 519 -1.40 -31.39 0.32
N VAL A 520 -0.56 -30.41 -0.05
CA VAL A 520 -1.00 -29.01 -0.15
C VAL A 520 -1.89 -28.89 -1.37
N ARG A 521 -3.17 -28.61 -1.14
CA ARG A 521 -4.23 -28.73 -2.13
C ARG A 521 -4.44 -27.46 -2.92
N ASP A 522 -4.53 -26.34 -2.22
CA ASP A 522 -4.79 -25.03 -2.82
C ASP A 522 -3.91 -23.95 -2.19
N ILE A 523 -3.61 -22.94 -3.00
CA ILE A 523 -2.80 -21.79 -2.64
C ILE A 523 -3.50 -20.56 -3.18
N ALA A 524 -3.82 -19.63 -2.29
CA ALA A 524 -4.38 -18.35 -2.67
C ALA A 524 -3.40 -17.25 -2.29
N TYR A 525 -2.91 -16.49 -3.28
CA TYR A 525 -2.15 -15.27 -3.03
C TYR A 525 -3.09 -14.08 -2.90
N HIS A 526 -2.85 -13.22 -1.92
CA HIS A 526 -3.70 -12.07 -1.66
C HIS A 526 -3.57 -11.03 -2.79
N PRO A 527 -4.67 -10.51 -3.36
CA PRO A 527 -4.62 -9.68 -4.56
C PRO A 527 -3.88 -8.35 -4.33
N LEU A 528 -3.85 -7.87 -3.09
CA LEU A 528 -3.45 -6.51 -2.76
C LEU A 528 -2.25 -6.37 -1.82
N GLU A 529 -1.80 -7.47 -1.21
CA GLU A 529 -0.73 -7.47 -0.20
C GLU A 529 0.18 -8.65 -0.44
N ASN A 530 1.36 -8.63 0.19
CA ASN A 530 2.26 -9.76 0.19
C ASN A 530 1.85 -10.77 1.27
N MET A 531 0.72 -11.43 1.04
CA MET A 531 0.16 -12.46 1.90
C MET A 531 -0.26 -13.67 1.06
N VAL A 532 -0.07 -14.87 1.59
CA VAL A 532 -0.44 -16.13 0.94
C VAL A 532 -1.13 -17.04 1.94
N ALA A 533 -2.16 -17.74 1.48
CA ALA A 533 -2.88 -18.74 2.23
C ALA A 533 -2.62 -20.12 1.61
N PHE A 534 -2.32 -21.10 2.46
CA PHE A 534 -2.12 -22.50 2.09
C PHE A 534 -3.18 -23.37 2.75
N CYS A 535 -3.73 -24.34 2.01
CA CYS A 535 -4.54 -25.39 2.61
C CYS A 535 -4.06 -26.79 2.22
N ALA A 536 -4.31 -27.74 3.09
CA ALA A 536 -4.15 -29.16 2.83
C ALA A 536 -5.46 -29.90 3.07
N PHE A 537 -5.63 -31.01 2.34
CA PHE A 537 -6.74 -31.92 2.55
C PHE A 537 -6.25 -33.14 3.31
N GLY A 538 -6.69 -33.30 4.56
CA GLY A 538 -6.17 -34.30 5.47
C GLY A 538 -6.77 -34.21 6.86
N GLN A 539 -6.45 -35.18 7.73
CA GLN A 539 -7.06 -35.26 9.05
C GLN A 539 -6.56 -34.13 9.95
N ASN A 540 -7.47 -33.24 10.36
CA ASN A 540 -7.20 -32.07 11.21
C ASN A 540 -6.15 -31.09 10.64
N GLU A 541 -6.06 -30.97 9.32
CA GLU A 541 -5.14 -30.01 8.69
C GLU A 541 -5.67 -28.57 8.80
N PRO A 542 -4.86 -27.59 9.26
CA PRO A 542 -5.28 -26.20 9.32
C PRO A 542 -5.23 -25.50 7.96
N ILE A 543 -5.72 -24.27 7.88
CA ILE A 543 -5.36 -23.33 6.82
C ILE A 543 -4.28 -22.40 7.40
N LEU A 544 -3.18 -22.23 6.69
CA LEU A 544 -2.05 -21.41 7.14
C LEU A 544 -2.00 -20.12 6.36
N LEU A 545 -1.83 -19.00 7.06
CA LEU A 545 -1.65 -17.68 6.46
C LEU A 545 -0.26 -17.16 6.76
N TYR A 546 0.45 -16.76 5.70
CA TYR A 546 1.78 -16.18 5.77
C TYR A 546 1.75 -14.75 5.23
N ILE A 547 2.44 -13.84 5.89
CA ILE A 547 2.65 -12.46 5.43
C ILE A 547 4.14 -12.21 5.21
N TYR A 548 4.45 -11.30 4.30
CA TYR A 548 5.79 -10.79 4.16
C TYR A 548 6.11 -9.83 5.31
N ASP A 549 7.13 -10.17 6.09
CA ASP A 549 7.74 -9.29 7.07
C ASP A 549 9.14 -8.92 6.58
N PHE A 550 9.47 -7.63 6.68
CA PHE A 550 10.77 -7.10 6.30
C PHE A 550 11.84 -7.34 7.39
N HIS A 551 11.40 -7.64 8.62
CA HIS A 551 12.26 -7.72 9.80
C HIS A 551 12.84 -9.11 10.07
#